data_AF-A0A350R851-F1
#
_entry.id   AF-A0A350R851-F1
#
_cell.length_a   1.000
_cell.length_b   1.000
_cell.length_c   1.000
_cell.angle_alpha   90.00
_cell.angle_beta   90.00
_cell.angle_gamma   90.00
#
_symmetry.space_group_name_H-M   'P 1'
#
loop_
_entity.id
_entity.type
_entity.pdbx_description
1 polymer ?
#
loop_
_entity_poly.entity_id
_entity_poly.type
_entity_poly.pdbx_seq_one_letter_code
_entity_poly.pdbx_strand_id
1 'polypeptide(L)'
;MKFLFKLIVLPILSIVAIPLIILALLYKPVTIPTDDFSDVQAVSLTEMIQEDVDSFLLANDSTSTIGLSLAQADANALILNQMRSMNANYQVDGADADEKDYVIKEEYFGYQGSWVRFEDDTIEIESGAHVFVSSFTYKTRLLIAFKITADTDEVVLKLDKLTIGNLPLAWTFSAASWITEQVAGQSIKELIDGQLGGLATFDATNREIRMSVDSVIEQMVEDEQQRALIQSLLAFIEENELLDIGFEEGNFDVDLALGKTKDATAPYELAEADKILNDPHLQSILASKASAMIFSTLGGENPTPFIELDAFTLNRMFEYFMRANQVTPGVLIQTAMFEKYTLTAYVPYITMDGDFVVNIPMTITDATDPLKKFQTIIKIDATPEVSGSDLRIVLNELTAGEVNLSNEHIANVLTMLGDNEIIVDGAFVIKDFDQQMDAAGMGIESVALVNDNLRMYVTLSDAIPLQEIQDAVEDVLNQVANDPSYPPELNDAINDLLTEVADPSGDPEAAVEELMDVLEGLSDEDQQALFDDLVAAFESTDIDYEDLFGLVP
;
A
#
# COMPACT_ATOMS: atom_id res chain seq x y z
N MET A 1 80.07 4.27 -25.45
CA MET A 1 79.01 5.28 -25.72
C MET A 1 77.59 4.79 -25.43
N LYS A 2 77.09 3.70 -26.04
CA LYS A 2 75.73 3.16 -25.74
C LYS A 2 75.50 2.79 -24.26
N PHE A 3 76.52 2.29 -23.57
CA PHE A 3 76.47 1.94 -22.14
C PHE A 3 76.40 3.18 -21.22
N LEU A 4 77.22 4.21 -21.49
CA LEU A 4 77.19 5.48 -20.77
C LEU A 4 75.88 6.25 -20.99
N PHE A 5 75.31 6.18 -22.20
CA PHE A 5 74.01 6.77 -22.52
C PHE A 5 72.87 6.10 -21.72
N LYS A 6 72.85 4.77 -21.63
CA LYS A 6 71.87 4.04 -20.81
C LYS A 6 72.04 4.28 -19.30
N LEU A 7 73.27 4.49 -18.83
CA LEU A 7 73.57 4.61 -17.39
C LEU A 7 73.42 6.04 -16.84
N ILE A 8 73.57 7.07 -17.68
CA ILE A 8 73.56 8.49 -17.26
C ILE A 8 72.42 9.25 -17.93
N VAL A 9 72.23 9.10 -19.24
CA VAL A 9 71.23 9.87 -19.98
C VAL A 9 69.82 9.35 -19.75
N LEU A 10 69.65 8.03 -19.62
CA LEU A 10 68.35 7.40 -19.37
C LEU A 10 67.76 7.79 -17.99
N PRO A 11 68.52 7.75 -16.87
CA PRO A 11 68.03 8.24 -15.58
C PRO A 11 67.72 9.74 -15.57
N ILE A 12 68.54 10.57 -16.22
CA ILE A 12 68.29 12.02 -16.33
C ILE A 12 67.03 12.27 -17.17
N LEU A 13 66.88 11.59 -18.31
CA LEU A 13 65.66 11.64 -19.11
C LEU A 13 64.46 11.14 -18.32
N SER A 14 64.58 10.09 -17.52
CA SER A 14 63.50 9.61 -16.65
C SER A 14 63.14 10.63 -15.57
N ILE A 15 64.12 11.27 -14.92
CA ILE A 15 63.89 12.31 -13.91
C ILE A 15 63.16 13.52 -14.50
N VAL A 16 63.42 13.87 -15.77
CA VAL A 16 62.73 14.98 -16.46
C VAL A 16 61.41 14.54 -17.08
N ALA A 17 61.36 13.35 -17.67
CA ALA A 17 60.18 12.84 -18.37
C ALA A 17 59.07 12.43 -17.40
N ILE A 18 59.38 11.86 -16.22
CA ILE A 18 58.35 11.43 -15.27
C ILE A 18 57.48 12.61 -14.80
N PRO A 19 58.03 13.75 -14.33
CA PRO A 19 57.22 14.93 -14.01
C PRO A 19 56.42 15.46 -15.21
N LEU A 20 57.01 15.47 -16.41
CA LEU A 20 56.30 15.90 -17.62
C LEU A 20 55.16 14.95 -18.01
N ILE A 21 55.33 13.64 -17.82
CA ILE A 21 54.29 12.63 -18.04
C ILE A 21 53.19 12.80 -16.99
N ILE A 22 53.54 13.00 -15.71
CA ILE A 22 52.55 13.26 -14.65
C ILE A 22 51.77 14.56 -14.95
N LEU A 23 52.45 15.64 -15.34
CA LEU A 23 51.80 16.89 -15.77
C LEU A 23 50.95 16.69 -17.03
N ALA A 24 51.35 15.84 -17.98
CA ALA A 24 50.51 15.53 -19.14
C ALA A 24 49.28 14.71 -18.75
N LEU A 25 49.42 13.77 -17.81
CA LEU A 25 48.32 12.94 -17.30
C LEU A 25 47.35 13.76 -16.45
N LEU A 26 47.81 14.70 -15.64
CA LEU A 26 46.95 15.56 -14.82
C LEU A 26 46.29 16.68 -15.63
N TYR A 27 46.69 16.90 -16.89
CA TYR A 27 46.14 17.96 -17.73
C TYR A 27 44.83 17.51 -18.37
N LYS A 28 43.76 18.23 -18.08
CA LYS A 28 42.47 18.08 -18.77
C LYS A 28 41.71 19.40 -18.67
N PRO A 29 41.54 20.13 -19.78
CA PRO A 29 40.71 21.33 -19.78
C PRO A 29 39.24 20.93 -19.65
N VAL A 30 38.48 21.74 -18.92
CA VAL A 30 37.02 21.63 -18.81
C VAL A 30 36.38 22.95 -19.20
N THR A 31 35.16 22.84 -19.71
CA THR A 31 34.30 23.98 -19.99
C THR A 31 33.13 23.88 -19.03
N ILE A 32 32.82 24.99 -18.38
CA ILE A 32 31.67 25.10 -17.50
C ILE A 32 30.40 24.91 -18.36
N PRO A 33 29.47 24.01 -18.00
CA PRO A 33 28.24 23.77 -18.76
C PRO A 33 27.24 24.90 -18.47
N THR A 34 27.48 26.06 -19.05
CA THR A 34 26.64 27.25 -18.81
C THR A 34 25.19 27.07 -19.24
N ASP A 35 24.93 26.14 -20.16
CA ASP A 35 23.58 25.82 -20.64
C ASP A 35 22.76 25.04 -19.60
N ASP A 36 23.43 24.31 -18.69
CA ASP A 36 22.80 23.58 -17.57
C ASP A 36 22.65 24.46 -16.32
N PHE A 37 23.16 25.69 -16.37
CA PHE A 37 23.01 26.70 -15.34
C PHE A 37 21.85 27.64 -15.70
N SER A 38 20.63 27.22 -15.41
CA SER A 38 19.45 28.07 -15.48
C SER A 38 19.42 29.05 -14.30
N ASP A 39 18.94 30.28 -14.53
CA ASP A 39 18.63 31.19 -13.43
C ASP A 39 17.42 30.64 -12.64
N VAL A 40 17.57 30.70 -11.32
CA VAL A 40 16.78 30.01 -10.29
C VAL A 40 15.27 30.25 -10.41
N GLN A 41 14.52 29.18 -10.71
CA GLN A 41 13.27 28.95 -9.99
C GLN A 41 13.60 28.14 -8.74
N ALA A 42 13.00 28.49 -7.60
CA ALA A 42 13.15 27.67 -6.41
C ALA A 42 12.54 26.30 -6.73
N VAL A 43 13.32 25.23 -6.62
CA VAL A 43 12.82 23.86 -6.78
C VAL A 43 11.91 23.58 -5.60
N SER A 44 10.60 23.53 -5.85
CA SER A 44 9.60 23.20 -4.83
C SER A 44 9.23 21.73 -4.96
N LEU A 45 9.68 20.91 -4.01
CA LEU A 45 9.29 19.48 -3.93
C LEU A 45 7.77 19.31 -3.99
N THR A 46 7.02 20.21 -3.36
CA THR A 46 5.56 20.20 -3.39
C THR A 46 5.01 20.42 -4.80
N GLU A 47 5.60 21.32 -5.59
CA GLU A 47 5.16 21.58 -6.96
C GLU A 47 5.48 20.39 -7.87
N MET A 48 6.65 19.76 -7.69
CA MET A 48 7.05 18.56 -8.43
C MET A 48 6.08 17.40 -8.18
N ILE A 49 5.80 17.08 -6.91
CA ILE A 49 4.82 16.03 -6.56
C ILE A 49 3.44 16.38 -7.12
N GLN A 50 3.03 17.65 -7.06
CA GLN A 50 1.75 18.07 -7.59
C GLN A 50 1.66 17.89 -9.11
N GLU A 51 2.71 18.23 -9.86
CA GLU A 51 2.78 18.05 -11.32
C GLU A 51 2.72 16.57 -11.70
N ASP A 52 3.45 15.71 -10.98
CA ASP A 52 3.43 14.26 -11.22
C ASP A 52 2.09 13.62 -10.86
N VAL A 53 1.47 14.00 -9.74
CA VAL A 53 0.10 13.57 -9.41
C VAL A 53 -0.91 14.07 -10.45
N ASP A 54 -0.76 15.30 -10.94
CA ASP A 54 -1.62 15.83 -12.01
C ASP A 54 -1.52 15.01 -13.29
N SER A 55 -0.28 14.67 -13.70
CA SER A 55 -0.01 13.80 -14.85
C SER A 55 -0.63 12.41 -14.66
N PHE A 56 -0.43 11.80 -13.49
CA PHE A 56 -0.97 10.50 -13.14
C PHE A 56 -2.52 10.47 -13.15
N LEU A 57 -3.17 11.48 -12.59
CA LEU A 57 -4.63 11.54 -12.54
C LEU A 57 -5.28 11.84 -13.91
N LEU A 58 -4.52 12.38 -14.88
CA LEU A 58 -5.01 12.58 -16.25
C LEU A 58 -5.16 11.26 -17.01
N ALA A 59 -4.20 10.36 -16.87
CA ALA A 59 -4.20 9.05 -17.53
C ALA A 59 -3.35 8.05 -16.73
N ASN A 60 -4.00 7.22 -15.92
CA ASN A 60 -3.37 6.12 -15.20
C ASN A 60 -3.81 4.75 -15.74
N ASP A 61 -2.95 3.75 -15.60
CA ASP A 61 -3.15 2.33 -15.85
C ASP A 61 -2.30 1.51 -14.86
N SER A 62 -2.23 0.18 -15.04
CA SER A 62 -1.48 -0.69 -14.12
C SER A 62 0.04 -0.48 -14.15
N THR A 63 0.57 0.24 -15.13
CA THR A 63 2.00 0.52 -15.28
C THR A 63 2.39 1.94 -14.89
N SER A 64 1.41 2.76 -14.51
CA SER A 64 1.64 4.18 -14.22
C SER A 64 2.35 4.38 -12.88
N THR A 65 3.32 5.30 -12.86
CA THR A 65 4.07 5.69 -11.66
C THR A 65 3.66 7.10 -11.20
N ILE A 66 3.90 7.39 -9.93
CA ILE A 66 3.95 8.75 -9.38
C ILE A 66 5.34 8.92 -8.83
N GLY A 67 6.06 9.92 -9.30
CA GLY A 67 7.46 10.08 -8.95
C GLY A 67 7.85 11.44 -8.42
N LEU A 68 9.15 11.57 -8.23
CA LEU A 68 9.89 12.81 -8.07
C LEU A 68 11.03 12.75 -9.08
N SER A 69 11.01 13.65 -10.08
CA SER A 69 12.08 13.75 -11.07
C SER A 69 12.90 15.03 -10.87
N LEU A 70 14.17 14.91 -10.49
CA LEU A 70 15.10 16.04 -10.41
C LEU A 70 15.93 16.14 -11.68
N ALA A 71 15.68 17.16 -12.49
CA ALA A 71 16.48 17.43 -13.67
C ALA A 71 17.91 17.89 -13.30
N GLN A 72 18.89 17.54 -14.15
CA GLN A 72 20.29 17.95 -14.01
C GLN A 72 20.44 19.47 -13.92
N ALA A 73 19.65 20.22 -14.69
CA ALA A 73 19.66 21.68 -14.66
C ALA A 73 19.27 22.24 -13.29
N ASP A 74 18.28 21.63 -12.62
CA ASP A 74 17.82 22.05 -11.30
C ASP A 74 18.86 21.75 -10.22
N ALA A 75 19.46 20.55 -10.27
CA ALA A 75 20.59 20.20 -9.40
C ALA A 75 21.78 21.16 -9.60
N ASN A 76 22.10 21.51 -10.83
CA ASN A 76 23.15 22.47 -11.16
C ASN A 76 22.80 23.91 -10.76
N ALA A 77 21.53 24.31 -10.80
CA ALA A 77 21.08 25.60 -10.29
C ALA A 77 21.25 25.72 -8.76
N LEU A 78 21.00 24.65 -8.00
CA LEU A 78 21.28 24.60 -6.56
C LEU A 78 22.78 24.76 -6.27
N ILE A 79 23.63 24.07 -7.02
CA ILE A 79 25.10 24.19 -6.91
C ILE A 79 25.55 25.61 -7.25
N LEU A 80 25.01 26.20 -8.32
CA LEU A 80 25.31 27.56 -8.74
C LEU A 80 24.99 28.58 -7.64
N ASN A 81 23.84 28.45 -6.97
CA ASN A 81 23.47 29.31 -5.84
C ASN A 81 24.46 29.22 -4.69
N GLN A 82 24.87 28.01 -4.33
CA GLN A 82 25.88 27.81 -3.30
C GLN A 82 27.22 28.43 -3.70
N MET A 83 27.61 28.35 -4.97
CA MET A 83 28.83 28.99 -5.47
C MET A 83 28.74 30.51 -5.49
N ARG A 84 27.57 31.06 -5.85
CA ARG A 84 27.30 32.50 -5.80
C ARG A 84 27.32 33.06 -4.38
N SER A 85 27.08 32.23 -3.35
CA SER A 85 27.28 32.64 -1.95
C SER A 85 28.76 32.93 -1.61
N MET A 86 29.70 32.30 -2.33
CA MET A 86 31.14 32.52 -2.19
C MET A 86 31.65 33.63 -3.13
N ASN A 87 31.13 33.68 -4.36
CA ASN A 87 31.41 34.74 -5.33
C ASN A 87 30.12 35.18 -6.04
N ALA A 88 29.59 36.33 -5.65
CA ALA A 88 28.34 36.88 -6.18
C ALA A 88 28.38 37.19 -7.70
N ASN A 89 29.56 37.35 -8.29
CA ASN A 89 29.73 37.67 -9.71
C ASN A 89 29.94 36.41 -10.59
N TYR A 90 29.95 35.21 -9.98
CA TYR A 90 30.16 33.96 -10.69
C TYR A 90 29.03 33.67 -11.69
N GLN A 91 29.41 33.43 -12.96
CA GLN A 91 28.49 33.26 -14.10
C GLN A 91 27.45 34.39 -14.25
N VAL A 92 27.80 35.62 -13.85
CA VAL A 92 26.96 36.81 -14.06
C VAL A 92 27.40 37.52 -15.33
N ASP A 93 26.45 37.86 -16.19
CA ASP A 93 26.74 38.60 -17.41
C ASP A 93 27.19 40.05 -17.13
N GLY A 94 28.29 40.44 -17.76
CA GLY A 94 28.90 41.76 -17.62
C GLY A 94 29.93 41.89 -16.49
N ALA A 95 30.16 40.84 -15.69
CA ALA A 95 31.28 40.77 -14.74
C ALA A 95 32.63 40.57 -15.47
N ASP A 96 33.72 40.97 -14.80
CA ASP A 96 35.08 40.75 -15.30
C ASP A 96 35.39 39.24 -15.38
N ALA A 97 36.18 38.81 -16.37
CA ALA A 97 36.43 37.39 -16.63
C ALA A 97 36.98 36.62 -15.41
N ASP A 98 37.84 37.25 -14.61
CA ASP A 98 38.39 36.62 -13.40
C ASP A 98 37.33 36.40 -12.30
N GLU A 99 36.29 37.24 -12.24
CA GLU A 99 35.19 37.11 -11.28
C GLU A 99 34.04 36.26 -11.86
N LYS A 100 33.87 36.25 -13.18
CA LYS A 100 32.83 35.48 -13.87
C LYS A 100 33.18 33.98 -13.93
N ASP A 101 34.44 33.66 -14.26
CA ASP A 101 34.85 32.30 -14.63
C ASP A 101 35.33 31.45 -13.45
N TYR A 102 35.47 32.03 -12.25
CA TYR A 102 35.99 31.36 -11.07
C TYR A 102 35.15 31.62 -9.84
N VAL A 103 34.83 30.56 -9.10
CA VAL A 103 34.21 30.66 -7.78
C VAL A 103 35.22 31.17 -6.75
N ILE A 104 36.48 30.73 -6.88
CA ILE A 104 37.59 31.22 -6.05
C ILE A 104 38.76 31.54 -6.98
N LYS A 105 39.25 32.78 -6.94
CA LYS A 105 40.40 33.22 -7.71
C LYS A 105 41.50 33.75 -6.79
N GLU A 106 42.67 33.10 -6.86
CA GLU A 106 43.90 33.47 -6.16
C GLU A 106 45.03 33.75 -7.16
N GLU A 107 46.18 34.25 -6.68
CA GLU A 107 47.33 34.62 -7.52
C GLU A 107 47.85 33.44 -8.36
N TYR A 108 47.96 32.25 -7.76
CA TYR A 108 48.55 31.06 -8.39
C TYR A 108 47.53 29.95 -8.68
N PHE A 109 46.28 30.12 -8.27
CA PHE A 109 45.24 29.09 -8.36
C PHE A 109 43.87 29.71 -8.67
N GLY A 110 43.05 29.00 -9.44
CA GLY A 110 41.67 29.36 -9.70
C GLY A 110 40.79 28.13 -9.68
N TYR A 111 39.76 28.15 -8.83
CA TYR A 111 38.71 27.14 -8.81
C TYR A 111 37.58 27.61 -9.72
N GLN A 112 37.37 26.92 -10.84
CA GLN A 112 36.35 27.30 -11.83
C GLN A 112 34.93 27.00 -11.34
N GLY A 113 34.76 26.10 -10.37
CA GLY A 113 33.48 25.64 -9.89
C GLY A 113 33.28 24.13 -10.11
N SER A 114 32.07 23.69 -9.82
CA SER A 114 31.62 22.31 -9.92
C SER A 114 30.22 22.22 -10.50
N TRP A 115 29.92 21.08 -11.10
CA TRP A 115 28.60 20.76 -11.64
C TRP A 115 28.39 19.24 -11.58
N VAL A 116 27.14 18.83 -11.64
CA VAL A 116 26.73 17.43 -11.73
C VAL A 116 26.30 17.09 -13.14
N ARG A 117 26.51 15.83 -13.51
CA ARG A 117 25.92 15.19 -14.68
C ARG A 117 25.25 13.90 -14.28
N PHE A 118 24.04 13.67 -14.79
CA PHE A 118 23.34 12.40 -14.67
C PHE A 118 23.55 11.64 -15.99
N GLU A 119 24.34 10.56 -15.95
CA GLU A 119 24.68 9.74 -17.10
C GLU A 119 24.43 8.27 -16.80
N ASP A 120 23.53 7.64 -17.57
CA ASP A 120 23.11 6.25 -17.36
C ASP A 120 22.80 6.01 -15.87
N ASP A 121 23.48 5.06 -15.23
CA ASP A 121 23.32 4.71 -13.81
C ASP A 121 24.29 5.46 -12.87
N THR A 122 24.82 6.61 -13.30
CA THR A 122 25.86 7.35 -12.58
C THR A 122 25.60 8.84 -12.41
N ILE A 123 25.95 9.34 -11.22
CA ILE A 123 26.13 10.77 -10.97
C ILE A 123 27.62 11.12 -11.06
N GLU A 124 27.96 11.96 -12.03
CA GLU A 124 29.31 12.52 -12.21
C GLU A 124 29.37 13.93 -11.61
N ILE A 125 30.20 14.12 -10.59
CA ILE A 125 30.58 15.44 -10.07
C ILE A 125 31.88 15.85 -10.74
N GLU A 126 31.82 16.89 -11.55
CA GLU A 126 32.97 17.46 -12.24
C GLU A 126 33.38 18.79 -11.59
N SER A 127 34.68 19.03 -11.46
CA SER A 127 35.23 20.28 -10.95
C SER A 127 36.40 20.75 -11.79
N GLY A 128 36.42 22.05 -12.12
CA GLY A 128 37.52 22.67 -12.86
C GLY A 128 38.51 23.39 -11.95
N ALA A 129 39.81 23.18 -12.18
CA ALA A 129 40.86 23.88 -11.46
C ALA A 129 42.00 24.32 -12.38
N HIS A 130 42.47 25.54 -12.17
CA HIS A 130 43.55 26.17 -12.92
C HIS A 130 44.71 26.54 -12.00
N VAL A 131 45.94 26.33 -12.47
CA VAL A 131 47.16 26.81 -11.82
C VAL A 131 47.83 27.84 -12.72
N PHE A 132 48.09 29.03 -12.18
CA PHE A 132 48.68 30.14 -12.92
C PHE A 132 50.19 30.19 -12.65
N VAL A 133 51.00 30.03 -13.70
CA VAL A 133 52.46 30.12 -13.62
C VAL A 133 52.93 31.12 -14.67
N SER A 134 53.15 32.36 -14.23
CA SER A 134 53.56 33.47 -15.11
C SER A 134 52.58 33.65 -16.29
N SER A 135 53.01 33.44 -17.53
CA SER A 135 52.17 33.55 -18.74
C SER A 135 51.45 32.25 -19.13
N PHE A 136 51.53 31.20 -18.32
CA PHE A 136 50.95 29.89 -18.60
C PHE A 136 49.87 29.52 -17.58
N THR A 137 48.71 29.07 -18.07
CA THR A 137 47.64 28.51 -17.25
C THR A 137 47.57 27.01 -17.46
N TYR A 138 47.91 26.26 -16.43
CA TYR A 138 47.73 24.82 -16.42
C TYR A 138 46.31 24.47 -16.02
N LYS A 139 45.62 23.63 -16.81
CA LYS A 139 44.22 23.27 -16.59
C LYS A 139 44.09 21.80 -16.18
N THR A 140 43.37 21.56 -15.10
CA THR A 140 43.08 20.22 -14.62
C THR A 140 41.60 20.11 -14.26
N ARG A 141 41.17 18.86 -14.10
CA ARG A 141 39.80 18.49 -13.79
C ARG A 141 39.80 17.52 -12.63
N LEU A 142 38.94 17.71 -11.64
CA LEU A 142 38.52 16.61 -10.76
C LEU A 142 37.23 16.02 -11.32
N LEU A 143 37.17 14.70 -11.46
CA LEU A 143 35.92 13.99 -11.76
C LEU A 143 35.74 12.90 -10.72
N ILE A 144 34.56 12.88 -10.10
CA ILE A 144 34.10 11.86 -9.16
C ILE A 144 32.80 11.30 -9.73
N ALA A 145 32.71 9.99 -9.97
CA ALA A 145 31.48 9.35 -10.42
C ALA A 145 31.03 8.33 -9.39
N PHE A 146 29.74 8.36 -9.05
CA PHE A 146 29.11 7.39 -8.17
C PHE A 146 28.01 6.64 -8.92
N LYS A 147 27.93 5.33 -8.67
CA LYS A 147 26.73 4.53 -8.97
C LYS A 147 25.85 4.54 -7.73
N ILE A 148 24.56 4.76 -7.90
CA ILE A 148 23.59 4.60 -6.82
C ILE A 148 23.00 3.19 -6.88
N THR A 149 22.80 2.61 -5.71
CA THR A 149 21.93 1.46 -5.53
C THR A 149 21.07 1.82 -4.34
N ALA A 150 19.76 1.91 -4.54
CA ALA A 150 18.84 2.33 -3.51
C ALA A 150 17.65 1.37 -3.50
N ASP A 151 17.27 0.96 -2.31
CA ASP A 151 16.08 0.18 -2.03
C ASP A 151 15.44 0.72 -0.73
N THR A 152 14.47 -0.02 -0.20
CA THR A 152 13.74 0.28 1.04
C THR A 152 14.58 0.12 2.30
N ASP A 153 15.72 -0.58 2.23
CA ASP A 153 16.62 -0.83 3.36
C ASP A 153 17.80 0.16 3.41
N GLU A 154 18.46 0.37 2.27
CA GLU A 154 19.65 1.19 2.17
C GLU A 154 19.78 1.98 0.86
N VAL A 155 20.48 3.12 0.98
CA VAL A 155 20.99 3.89 -0.15
C VAL A 155 22.51 3.78 -0.15
N VAL A 156 23.07 3.23 -1.23
CA VAL A 156 24.49 3.00 -1.43
C VAL A 156 25.01 3.84 -2.59
N LEU A 157 25.93 4.76 -2.29
CA LEU A 157 26.69 5.50 -3.29
C LEU A 157 28.07 4.87 -3.44
N LYS A 158 28.27 4.13 -4.52
CA LYS A 158 29.53 3.45 -4.82
C LYS A 158 30.40 4.29 -5.71
N LEU A 159 31.62 4.59 -5.27
CA LEU A 159 32.59 5.30 -6.08
C LEU A 159 33.03 4.43 -7.27
N ASP A 160 32.50 4.73 -8.45
CA ASP A 160 32.87 4.07 -9.70
C ASP A 160 34.20 4.64 -10.23
N LYS A 161 34.35 5.97 -10.16
CA LYS A 161 35.47 6.67 -10.81
C LYS A 161 35.93 7.86 -9.98
N LEU A 162 37.24 7.97 -9.82
CA LEU A 162 37.90 9.18 -9.33
C LEU A 162 39.08 9.48 -10.26
N THR A 163 39.11 10.67 -10.87
CA THR A 163 40.24 11.08 -11.74
C THR A 163 40.64 12.52 -11.47
N ILE A 164 41.94 12.81 -11.53
CA ILE A 164 42.44 14.17 -11.71
C ILE A 164 43.09 14.28 -13.09
N GLY A 165 42.56 15.15 -13.93
CA GLY A 165 42.89 15.21 -15.34
C GLY A 165 42.48 13.93 -16.06
N ASN A 166 43.47 13.25 -16.63
CA ASN A 166 43.38 11.91 -17.19
C ASN A 166 44.02 10.84 -16.29
N LEU A 167 44.49 11.20 -15.09
CA LEU A 167 45.05 10.25 -14.13
C LEU A 167 43.92 9.64 -13.29
N PRO A 168 43.62 8.34 -13.41
CA PRO A 168 42.73 7.68 -12.46
C PRO A 168 43.38 7.68 -11.09
N LEU A 169 42.59 7.90 -10.05
CA LEU A 169 43.01 7.92 -8.64
C LEU A 169 42.27 6.86 -7.81
N ALA A 170 41.38 6.08 -8.41
CA ALA A 170 40.70 4.99 -7.71
C ALA A 170 41.72 4.02 -7.04
N TRP A 171 42.88 3.77 -7.64
CA TRP A 171 43.96 2.95 -7.05
C TRP A 171 44.69 3.64 -5.89
N THR A 172 44.60 4.96 -5.74
CA THR A 172 45.26 5.68 -4.66
C THR A 172 44.52 5.52 -3.35
N PHE A 173 43.22 5.21 -3.28
CA PHE A 173 42.53 5.03 -1.99
C PHE A 173 43.19 3.96 -1.09
N SER A 174 43.65 2.86 -1.68
CA SER A 174 44.40 1.80 -0.99
C SER A 174 45.79 2.22 -0.52
N ALA A 175 46.40 3.24 -1.15
CA ALA A 175 47.71 3.78 -0.76
C ALA A 175 47.60 5.06 0.08
N ALA A 176 46.49 5.79 -0.04
CA ALA A 176 46.20 7.06 0.60
C ALA A 176 45.71 6.86 2.03
N SER A 177 44.96 5.78 2.33
CA SER A 177 44.61 5.41 3.71
C SER A 177 45.85 5.30 4.60
N TRP A 178 46.92 4.69 4.08
CA TRP A 178 48.23 4.58 4.74
C TRP A 178 48.93 5.94 4.93
N ILE A 179 48.81 6.87 3.98
CA ILE A 179 49.45 8.21 4.05
C ILE A 179 48.68 9.14 4.99
N THR A 180 47.35 9.15 4.96
CA THR A 180 46.52 10.00 5.82
C THR A 180 46.63 9.63 7.30
N GLU A 181 46.67 8.33 7.62
CA GLU A 181 46.92 7.87 9.00
C GLU A 181 48.30 8.32 9.51
N GLN A 182 49.31 8.34 8.64
CA GLN A 182 50.68 8.77 8.97
C GLN A 182 50.84 10.29 9.09
N VAL A 183 50.14 11.08 8.27
CA VAL A 183 50.36 12.53 8.12
C VAL A 183 49.32 13.37 8.84
N ALA A 184 48.04 12.99 8.78
CA ALA A 184 46.93 13.72 9.39
C ALA A 184 46.52 13.14 10.76
N GLY A 185 46.99 11.94 11.12
CA GLY A 185 46.66 11.27 12.38
C GLY A 185 45.21 10.78 12.48
N GLN A 186 44.46 10.83 11.38
CA GLN A 186 43.08 10.36 11.23
C GLN A 186 42.95 9.56 9.94
N SER A 187 42.05 8.57 9.94
CA SER A 187 41.78 7.80 8.73
C SER A 187 40.89 8.60 7.75
N ILE A 188 40.99 8.33 6.44
CA ILE A 188 40.08 8.91 5.43
C ILE A 188 38.61 8.64 5.80
N LYS A 189 38.35 7.47 6.40
CA LYS A 189 37.04 7.10 6.91
C LYS A 189 36.55 8.07 7.99
N GLU A 190 37.34 8.34 9.02
CA GLU A 190 36.95 9.28 10.09
C GLU A 190 36.68 10.70 9.57
N LEU A 191 37.43 11.15 8.56
CA LEU A 191 37.22 12.46 7.95
C LEU A 191 35.92 12.52 7.15
N ILE A 192 35.61 11.49 6.36
CA ILE A 192 34.39 11.42 5.56
C ILE A 192 33.18 11.21 6.49
N ASP A 193 33.22 10.24 7.41
CA ASP A 193 32.15 9.97 8.37
C ASP A 193 31.84 11.21 9.24
N GLY A 194 32.87 11.97 9.63
CA GLY A 194 32.70 13.22 10.36
C GLY A 194 31.96 14.31 9.57
N GLN A 195 32.02 14.29 8.24
CA GLN A 195 31.27 15.20 7.38
C GLN A 195 29.85 14.70 7.06
N LEU A 196 29.64 13.38 7.11
CA LEU A 196 28.33 12.76 6.88
C LEU A 196 27.35 12.88 8.07
N GLY A 197 27.83 13.37 9.23
CA GLY A 197 26.96 13.79 10.34
C GLY A 197 26.19 12.65 11.02
N GLY A 198 26.59 11.39 10.82
CA GLY A 198 25.94 10.23 11.42
C GLY A 198 24.74 9.67 10.64
N LEU A 199 24.37 10.27 9.51
CA LEU A 199 23.30 9.78 8.62
C LEU A 199 23.79 8.68 7.68
N ALA A 200 25.07 8.72 7.31
CA ALA A 200 25.69 7.75 6.43
C ALA A 200 27.07 7.35 6.94
N THR A 201 27.55 6.20 6.51
CA THR A 201 28.87 5.66 6.85
C THR A 201 29.68 5.38 5.59
N PHE A 202 30.98 5.63 5.64
CA PHE A 202 31.91 5.33 4.56
C PHE A 202 32.61 4.00 4.79
N ASP A 203 32.44 3.09 3.84
CA ASP A 203 33.24 1.88 3.72
C ASP A 203 34.43 2.13 2.80
N ALA A 204 35.61 2.35 3.39
CA ALA A 204 36.84 2.56 2.65
C ALA A 204 37.32 1.34 1.84
N THR A 205 36.89 0.13 2.21
CA THR A 205 37.27 -1.11 1.53
C THR A 205 36.51 -1.23 0.21
N ASN A 206 35.20 -1.07 0.28
CA ASN A 206 34.32 -1.16 -0.88
C ASN A 206 34.19 0.16 -1.65
N ARG A 207 34.63 1.27 -1.04
CA ARG A 207 34.53 2.66 -1.53
C ARG A 207 33.08 3.08 -1.71
N GLU A 208 32.28 2.77 -0.70
CA GLU A 208 30.84 2.95 -0.70
C GLU A 208 30.47 3.90 0.45
N ILE A 209 29.57 4.85 0.20
CA ILE A 209 28.85 5.58 1.24
C ILE A 209 27.51 4.87 1.38
N ARG A 210 27.18 4.43 2.59
CA ARG A 210 25.96 3.69 2.90
C ARG A 210 25.10 4.48 3.88
N MET A 211 23.84 4.67 3.54
CA MET A 211 22.82 5.27 4.38
C MET A 211 21.73 4.24 4.61
N SER A 212 21.42 3.93 5.87
CA SER A 212 20.32 3.03 6.21
C SER A 212 19.03 3.84 6.30
N VAL A 213 17.98 3.37 5.63
CA VAL A 213 16.66 4.00 5.67
C VAL A 213 16.09 3.95 7.09
N ASP A 214 16.24 2.82 7.79
CA ASP A 214 15.90 2.69 9.22
C ASP A 214 16.58 3.75 10.08
N SER A 215 17.88 4.00 9.88
CA SER A 215 18.61 5.01 10.65
C SER A 215 18.09 6.43 10.40
N VAL A 216 17.60 6.71 9.19
CA VAL A 216 16.96 7.98 8.84
C VAL A 216 15.59 8.08 9.52
N ILE A 217 14.78 7.03 9.46
CA ILE A 217 13.46 6.97 10.11
C ILE A 217 13.59 7.15 11.62
N GLU A 218 14.53 6.45 12.27
CA GLU A 218 14.79 6.57 13.71
C GLU A 218 15.16 7.99 14.14
N GLN A 219 15.85 8.75 13.27
CA GLN A 219 16.24 10.13 13.55
C GLN A 219 15.13 11.14 13.25
N MET A 220 14.24 10.84 12.29
CA MET A 220 13.19 11.75 11.83
C MET A 220 11.85 11.55 12.54
N VAL A 221 11.58 10.35 13.06
CA VAL A 221 10.29 9.97 13.64
C VAL A 221 10.48 9.53 15.09
N GLU A 222 10.03 10.36 16.02
CA GLU A 222 10.19 10.08 17.46
C GLU A 222 9.20 9.01 17.96
N ASP A 223 8.00 8.98 17.39
CA ASP A 223 6.91 8.10 17.81
C ASP A 223 7.13 6.65 17.35
N GLU A 224 6.98 5.69 18.27
CA GLU A 224 7.25 4.26 18.02
C GLU A 224 6.17 3.62 17.12
N GLN A 225 4.91 4.05 17.25
CA GLN A 225 3.82 3.54 16.45
C GLN A 225 3.89 4.03 15.00
N GLN A 226 4.21 5.32 14.80
CA GLN A 226 4.47 5.88 13.48
C GLN A 226 5.67 5.23 12.79
N ARG A 227 6.72 4.87 13.55
CA ARG A 227 7.88 4.15 12.99
C ARG A 227 7.51 2.75 12.51
N ALA A 228 6.84 1.96 13.36
CA ALA A 228 6.39 0.62 12.99
C ALA A 228 5.49 0.66 11.74
N LEU A 229 4.69 1.72 11.60
CA LEU A 229 3.86 1.93 10.44
C LEU A 229 4.68 2.21 9.16
N ILE A 230 5.62 3.15 9.22
CA ILE A 230 6.48 3.47 8.07
C ILE A 230 7.26 2.23 7.63
N GLN A 231 7.78 1.44 8.58
CA GLN A 231 8.47 0.19 8.27
C GLN A 231 7.55 -0.82 7.59
N SER A 232 6.30 -0.93 8.03
CA SER A 232 5.32 -1.82 7.37
C SER A 232 4.99 -1.36 5.94
N LEU A 233 4.90 -0.05 5.72
CA LEU A 233 4.70 0.51 4.37
C LEU A 233 5.92 0.27 3.47
N LEU A 234 7.14 0.39 4.00
CA LEU A 234 8.36 0.09 3.24
C LEU A 234 8.46 -1.39 2.90
N ALA A 235 8.15 -2.29 3.84
CA ALA A 235 8.09 -3.72 3.58
C ALA A 235 7.06 -4.04 2.47
N PHE A 236 5.88 -3.43 2.53
CA PHE A 236 4.87 -3.57 1.47
C PHE A 236 5.36 -3.06 0.11
N ILE A 237 6.03 -1.91 0.08
CA ILE A 237 6.64 -1.34 -1.13
C ILE A 237 7.69 -2.29 -1.71
N GLU A 238 8.51 -2.90 -0.87
CA GLU A 238 9.58 -3.82 -1.27
C GLU A 238 9.02 -5.15 -1.79
N GLU A 239 8.14 -5.80 -1.03
CA GLU A 239 7.52 -7.10 -1.38
C GLU A 239 6.82 -7.05 -2.74
N ASN A 240 6.34 -5.87 -3.15
CA ASN A 240 5.59 -5.66 -4.38
C ASN A 240 6.39 -4.93 -5.48
N GLU A 241 7.68 -4.68 -5.25
CA GLU A 241 8.56 -3.95 -6.18
C GLU A 241 7.90 -2.64 -6.66
N LEU A 242 7.42 -1.83 -5.71
CA LEU A 242 6.69 -0.59 -6.00
C LEU A 242 7.60 0.63 -6.13
N LEU A 243 8.82 0.59 -5.62
CA LEU A 243 9.75 1.70 -5.64
C LEU A 243 10.85 1.44 -6.67
N ASP A 244 11.05 2.41 -7.56
CA ASP A 244 12.22 2.48 -8.43
C ASP A 244 12.98 3.77 -8.14
N ILE A 245 14.29 3.68 -7.98
CA ILE A 245 15.18 4.82 -7.72
C ILE A 245 16.35 4.72 -8.66
N GLY A 246 16.49 5.71 -9.54
CA GLY A 246 17.46 5.63 -10.61
C GLY A 246 17.94 6.98 -11.12
N PHE A 247 18.95 6.90 -11.98
CA PHE A 247 19.32 7.99 -12.86
C PHE A 247 18.92 7.58 -14.28
N GLU A 248 18.38 8.54 -15.01
CA GLU A 248 18.26 8.48 -16.46
C GLU A 248 19.14 9.59 -17.08
N GLU A 249 19.28 9.59 -18.41
CA GLU A 249 20.07 10.63 -19.09
C GLU A 249 19.49 12.02 -18.77
N GLY A 250 20.19 12.78 -17.92
CA GLY A 250 19.81 14.12 -17.50
C GLY A 250 18.84 14.21 -16.31
N ASN A 251 18.35 13.10 -15.74
CA ASN A 251 17.39 13.10 -14.63
C ASN A 251 17.78 12.14 -13.50
N PHE A 252 17.33 12.46 -12.29
CA PHE A 252 17.27 11.55 -11.15
C PHE A 252 15.80 11.33 -10.80
N ASP A 253 15.37 10.08 -10.78
CA ASP A 253 13.96 9.72 -10.66
C ASP A 253 13.76 8.81 -9.45
N VAL A 254 12.70 9.11 -8.69
CA VAL A 254 12.19 8.27 -7.60
C VAL A 254 10.73 8.01 -7.90
N ASP A 255 10.41 6.82 -8.38
CA ASP A 255 9.09 6.45 -8.87
C ASP A 255 8.40 5.45 -7.94
N LEU A 256 7.13 5.72 -7.63
CA LEU A 256 6.23 4.79 -6.97
C LEU A 256 5.23 4.24 -7.99
N ALA A 257 5.24 2.92 -8.23
CA ALA A 257 4.34 2.22 -9.14
C ALA A 257 2.91 2.05 -8.59
N LEU A 258 2.27 3.16 -8.18
CA LEU A 258 0.91 3.16 -7.64
C LEU A 258 -0.11 2.57 -8.63
N GLY A 259 0.15 2.65 -9.94
CA GLY A 259 -0.66 2.03 -10.98
C GLY A 259 -0.90 0.54 -10.75
N LYS A 260 0.08 -0.21 -10.22
CA LYS A 260 -0.08 -1.65 -9.92
C LYS A 260 -1.24 -1.93 -8.95
N THR A 261 -1.59 -0.96 -8.10
CA THR A 261 -2.70 -1.08 -7.15
C THR A 261 -4.07 -0.80 -7.77
N LYS A 262 -4.14 -0.38 -9.04
CA LYS A 262 -5.37 0.09 -9.68
C LYS A 262 -6.44 -1.00 -9.74
N ASP A 263 -7.65 -0.63 -9.34
CA ASP A 263 -8.87 -1.40 -9.61
C ASP A 263 -9.98 -0.43 -10.01
N ALA A 264 -10.39 -0.51 -11.28
CA ALA A 264 -11.39 0.38 -11.85
C ALA A 264 -12.85 -0.08 -11.61
N THR A 265 -13.05 -1.20 -10.90
CA THR A 265 -14.37 -1.72 -10.55
C THR A 265 -15.14 -0.67 -9.75
N ALA A 266 -16.35 -0.34 -10.18
CA ALA A 266 -17.16 0.66 -9.50
C ALA A 266 -17.40 0.25 -8.04
N PRO A 267 -17.25 1.17 -7.06
CA PRO A 267 -17.59 0.88 -5.68
C PRO A 267 -19.04 0.39 -5.58
N TYR A 268 -19.27 -0.63 -4.76
CA TYR A 268 -20.61 -1.04 -4.40
C TYR A 268 -21.23 0.02 -3.49
N GLU A 269 -22.45 0.46 -3.83
CA GLU A 269 -23.20 1.43 -3.03
C GLU A 269 -24.63 0.91 -2.86
N LEU A 270 -25.05 0.77 -1.60
CA LEU A 270 -26.42 0.43 -1.25
C LEU A 270 -27.36 1.59 -1.61
N ALA A 271 -28.42 1.28 -2.34
CA ALA A 271 -29.47 2.26 -2.59
C ALA A 271 -30.16 2.64 -1.27
N GLU A 272 -30.61 3.89 -1.15
CA GLU A 272 -31.28 4.39 0.06
C GLU A 272 -32.50 3.54 0.49
N ALA A 273 -33.21 2.93 -0.47
CA ALA A 273 -34.35 2.06 -0.19
C ALA A 273 -33.94 0.73 0.46
N ASP A 274 -32.71 0.27 0.20
CA ASP A 274 -32.20 -1.01 0.70
C ASP A 274 -31.52 -0.85 2.06
N LYS A 275 -31.26 0.38 2.51
CA LYS A 275 -30.60 0.63 3.80
C LYS A 275 -31.49 0.25 4.98
N ILE A 276 -30.87 -0.31 6.02
CA ILE A 276 -31.55 -0.59 7.28
C ILE A 276 -31.85 0.73 7.98
N LEU A 277 -33.11 0.92 8.37
CA LEU A 277 -33.57 2.23 8.85
C LEU A 277 -33.32 2.42 10.35
N ASN A 278 -33.48 1.34 11.13
CA ASN A 278 -33.43 1.32 12.58
C ASN A 278 -33.38 -0.14 13.09
N ASP A 279 -33.22 -0.32 14.40
CA ASP A 279 -33.16 -1.65 15.03
C ASP A 279 -34.41 -2.51 14.76
N PRO A 280 -35.66 -1.99 14.79
CA PRO A 280 -36.82 -2.79 14.40
C PRO A 280 -36.77 -3.30 12.96
N HIS A 281 -36.24 -2.51 12.02
CA HIS A 281 -36.06 -2.96 10.63
C HIS A 281 -34.97 -4.03 10.54
N LEU A 282 -33.86 -3.90 11.29
CA LEU A 282 -32.83 -4.95 11.38
C LEU A 282 -33.42 -6.25 11.93
N GLN A 283 -34.16 -6.18 13.03
CA GLN A 283 -34.84 -7.33 13.63
C GLN A 283 -35.81 -8.00 12.65
N SER A 284 -36.57 -7.22 11.87
CA SER A 284 -37.46 -7.79 10.84
C SER A 284 -36.71 -8.54 9.74
N ILE A 285 -35.53 -8.08 9.34
CA ILE A 285 -34.69 -8.76 8.34
C ILE A 285 -34.12 -10.06 8.91
N LEU A 286 -33.64 -10.03 10.16
CA LEU A 286 -33.13 -11.24 10.83
C LEU A 286 -34.26 -12.25 11.07
N ALA A 287 -35.44 -11.78 11.47
CA ALA A 287 -36.62 -12.62 11.65
C ALA A 287 -37.10 -13.28 10.35
N SER A 288 -37.03 -12.59 9.21
CA SER A 288 -37.40 -13.20 7.92
C SER A 288 -36.43 -14.31 7.51
N LYS A 289 -35.14 -14.18 7.88
CA LYS A 289 -34.13 -15.24 7.69
C LYS A 289 -34.28 -16.40 8.68
N ALA A 290 -35.07 -16.24 9.74
CA ALA A 290 -35.35 -17.27 10.73
C ALA A 290 -36.22 -18.41 10.18
N SER A 291 -36.87 -18.22 9.03
CA SER A 291 -37.53 -19.30 8.27
C SER A 291 -36.54 -20.39 7.84
N ALA A 292 -35.30 -20.03 7.47
CA ALA A 292 -34.23 -20.99 7.18
C ALA A 292 -33.91 -21.90 8.38
N MET A 293 -33.96 -21.31 9.58
CA MET A 293 -33.75 -22.03 10.83
C MET A 293 -34.81 -23.12 11.01
N ILE A 294 -36.08 -22.82 10.72
CA ILE A 294 -37.18 -23.78 10.82
C ILE A 294 -36.91 -25.00 9.93
N PHE A 295 -36.53 -24.80 8.68
CA PHE A 295 -36.28 -25.91 7.75
C PHE A 295 -35.02 -26.70 8.10
N SER A 296 -33.96 -26.04 8.57
CA SER A 296 -32.73 -26.72 9.01
C SER A 296 -32.93 -27.66 10.21
N THR A 297 -34.02 -27.49 10.99
CA THR A 297 -34.38 -28.46 12.03
C THR A 297 -34.79 -29.82 11.49
N LEU A 298 -35.07 -29.97 10.19
CA LEU A 298 -35.43 -31.24 9.56
C LEU A 298 -34.20 -32.10 9.18
N GLY A 299 -32.97 -31.59 9.40
CA GLY A 299 -31.71 -32.28 9.10
C GLY A 299 -31.39 -33.48 10.00
N GLY A 300 -32.09 -34.60 9.82
CA GLY A 300 -31.72 -35.89 10.43
C GLY A 300 -31.92 -36.02 11.94
N GLU A 301 -31.29 -37.03 12.58
CA GLU A 301 -31.52 -37.37 14.00
C GLU A 301 -30.96 -36.34 15.00
N ASN A 302 -30.01 -35.48 14.58
CA ASN A 302 -29.44 -34.39 15.38
C ASN A 302 -29.24 -33.16 14.47
N PRO A 303 -30.32 -32.46 14.09
CA PRO A 303 -30.22 -31.32 13.22
C PRO A 303 -29.38 -30.22 13.87
N THR A 304 -28.61 -29.50 13.05
CA THR A 304 -27.86 -28.31 13.48
C THR A 304 -28.54 -27.10 12.89
N PRO A 305 -29.42 -26.40 13.64
CA PRO A 305 -30.19 -25.29 13.10
C PRO A 305 -29.26 -24.15 12.64
N PHE A 306 -29.60 -23.53 11.52
CA PHE A 306 -28.80 -22.45 10.95
C PHE A 306 -29.63 -21.38 10.27
N ILE A 307 -29.03 -20.21 10.10
CA ILE A 307 -29.54 -19.13 9.24
C ILE A 307 -28.46 -18.75 8.23
N GLU A 308 -28.89 -18.32 7.05
CA GLU A 308 -27.97 -17.92 5.97
C GLU A 308 -28.12 -16.43 5.67
N LEU A 309 -26.97 -15.76 5.61
CA LEU A 309 -26.88 -14.38 5.15
C LEU A 309 -26.11 -14.33 3.83
N ASP A 310 -26.83 -13.97 2.78
CA ASP A 310 -26.26 -13.62 1.49
C ASP A 310 -25.43 -12.32 1.57
N ALA A 311 -24.61 -12.08 0.55
CA ALA A 311 -23.75 -10.90 0.48
C ALA A 311 -24.53 -9.59 0.53
N PHE A 312 -25.75 -9.55 -0.03
CA PHE A 312 -26.58 -8.34 0.00
C PHE A 312 -27.03 -8.01 1.42
N THR A 313 -27.52 -9.00 2.17
CA THR A 313 -27.96 -8.87 3.55
C THR A 313 -26.79 -8.48 4.46
N LEU A 314 -25.64 -9.12 4.31
CA LEU A 314 -24.43 -8.73 5.05
C LEU A 314 -24.02 -7.29 4.77
N ASN A 315 -24.04 -6.87 3.51
CA ASN A 315 -23.70 -5.51 3.13
C ASN A 315 -24.64 -4.46 3.75
N ARG A 316 -25.94 -4.76 3.82
CA ARG A 316 -26.93 -3.91 4.51
C ARG A 316 -26.62 -3.77 6.00
N MET A 317 -26.23 -4.86 6.65
CA MET A 317 -25.85 -4.88 8.06
C MET A 317 -24.53 -4.12 8.28
N PHE A 318 -23.53 -4.35 7.45
CA PHE A 318 -22.24 -3.65 7.47
C PHE A 318 -22.41 -2.13 7.37
N GLU A 319 -23.22 -1.66 6.41
CA GLU A 319 -23.52 -0.23 6.28
C GLU A 319 -24.21 0.32 7.53
N TYR A 320 -25.19 -0.41 8.08
CA TYR A 320 -25.92 -0.01 9.28
C TYR A 320 -25.00 0.19 10.48
N PHE A 321 -24.14 -0.79 10.77
CA PHE A 321 -23.20 -0.73 11.90
C PHE A 321 -22.10 0.32 11.70
N MET A 322 -21.66 0.55 10.46
CA MET A 322 -20.64 1.55 10.16
C MET A 322 -21.17 2.98 10.05
N ARG A 323 -22.49 3.18 9.98
CA ARG A 323 -23.11 4.50 9.73
C ARG A 323 -22.67 5.58 10.71
N ALA A 324 -22.47 5.24 11.97
CA ALA A 324 -22.01 6.18 12.99
C ALA A 324 -20.58 6.70 12.76
N ASN A 325 -19.76 5.94 12.02
CA ASN A 325 -18.36 6.27 11.73
C ASN A 325 -18.17 6.90 10.34
N GLN A 326 -19.24 7.06 9.57
CA GLN A 326 -19.18 7.72 8.27
C GLN A 326 -19.04 9.25 8.45
N VAL A 327 -18.10 9.86 7.72
CA VAL A 327 -17.94 11.32 7.68
C VAL A 327 -19.06 11.97 6.87
N THR A 328 -19.44 11.31 5.77
CA THR A 328 -20.62 11.60 4.95
C THR A 328 -21.21 10.28 4.45
N PRO A 329 -22.49 10.22 4.05
CA PRO A 329 -23.10 8.97 3.61
C PRO A 329 -22.25 8.24 2.57
N GLY A 330 -21.89 6.98 2.85
CA GLY A 330 -21.06 6.13 1.99
C GLY A 330 -19.55 6.34 2.10
N VAL A 331 -19.07 7.27 2.95
CA VAL A 331 -17.65 7.62 3.08
C VAL A 331 -17.19 7.48 4.54
N LEU A 332 -16.20 6.62 4.77
CA LEU A 332 -15.57 6.45 6.08
C LEU A 332 -14.48 7.47 6.34
N ILE A 333 -13.61 7.71 5.35
CA ILE A 333 -12.46 8.60 5.48
C ILE A 333 -12.46 9.56 4.31
N GLN A 334 -12.26 10.84 4.60
CA GLN A 334 -12.03 11.86 3.60
C GLN A 334 -10.92 12.79 4.08
N THR A 335 -9.82 12.84 3.34
CA THR A 335 -8.63 13.60 3.73
C THR A 335 -8.11 14.39 2.53
N ALA A 336 -7.87 15.69 2.74
CA ALA A 336 -7.20 16.51 1.75
C ALA A 336 -5.72 16.14 1.71
N MET A 337 -5.22 15.81 0.53
CA MET A 337 -3.80 15.64 0.25
C MET A 337 -3.32 16.85 -0.52
N PHE A 338 -2.36 17.58 0.05
CA PHE A 338 -1.99 18.91 -0.43
C PHE A 338 -3.21 19.85 -0.47
N GLU A 339 -3.11 20.99 -1.18
CA GLU A 339 -4.23 21.93 -1.31
C GLU A 339 -5.26 21.51 -2.39
N LYS A 340 -4.97 20.49 -3.20
CA LYS A 340 -5.68 20.20 -4.45
C LYS A 340 -6.35 18.82 -4.52
N TYR A 341 -5.85 17.81 -3.82
CA TYR A 341 -6.32 16.44 -3.98
C TYR A 341 -7.12 15.98 -2.77
N THR A 342 -8.06 15.08 -2.98
CA THR A 342 -8.84 14.44 -1.91
C THR A 342 -8.67 12.94 -2.00
N LEU A 343 -8.16 12.33 -0.93
CA LEU A 343 -8.22 10.90 -0.70
C LEU A 343 -9.56 10.58 -0.04
N THR A 344 -10.28 9.59 -0.57
CA THR A 344 -11.58 9.13 -0.04
C THR A 344 -11.55 7.62 0.10
N ALA A 345 -11.84 7.11 1.29
CA ALA A 345 -12.13 5.69 1.52
C ALA A 345 -13.64 5.52 1.75
N TYR A 346 -14.25 4.64 0.97
CA TYR A 346 -15.68 4.37 1.03
C TYR A 346 -16.01 3.30 2.06
N VAL A 347 -17.29 3.14 2.35
CA VAL A 347 -17.79 2.06 3.21
C VAL A 347 -17.40 0.69 2.60
N PRO A 348 -16.75 -0.20 3.36
CA PRO A 348 -16.43 -1.54 2.93
C PRO A 348 -17.67 -2.37 2.57
N TYR A 349 -17.49 -3.30 1.64
CA TYR A 349 -18.53 -4.25 1.26
C TYR A 349 -17.97 -5.67 1.13
N ILE A 350 -18.81 -6.66 1.41
CA ILE A 350 -18.49 -8.08 1.36
C ILE A 350 -18.88 -8.65 0.00
N THR A 351 -18.02 -9.51 -0.52
CA THR A 351 -18.32 -10.45 -1.59
C THR A 351 -18.00 -11.86 -1.12
N MET A 352 -18.84 -12.82 -1.52
CA MET A 352 -18.67 -14.23 -1.25
C MET A 352 -18.76 -14.97 -2.59
N ASP A 353 -17.65 -15.55 -3.03
CA ASP A 353 -17.52 -16.38 -4.26
C ASP A 353 -16.46 -17.45 -3.96
N GLY A 354 -16.84 -18.42 -3.13
CA GLY A 354 -15.95 -19.41 -2.51
C GLY A 354 -15.14 -18.91 -1.31
N ASP A 355 -14.77 -17.63 -1.28
CA ASP A 355 -14.03 -16.98 -0.19
C ASP A 355 -14.79 -15.76 0.35
N PHE A 356 -14.61 -15.45 1.64
CA PHE A 356 -15.20 -14.25 2.27
C PHE A 356 -14.25 -13.07 2.13
N VAL A 357 -14.59 -12.10 1.27
CA VAL A 357 -13.71 -10.98 0.91
C VAL A 357 -14.32 -9.66 1.34
N VAL A 358 -13.59 -8.89 2.14
CA VAL A 358 -13.92 -7.51 2.49
C VAL A 358 -13.25 -6.55 1.50
N ASN A 359 -14.04 -5.80 0.75
CA ASN A 359 -13.59 -4.86 -0.26
C ASN A 359 -13.67 -3.44 0.31
N ILE A 360 -12.56 -2.70 0.29
CA ILE A 360 -12.47 -1.30 0.73
C ILE A 360 -12.13 -0.43 -0.48
N PRO A 361 -13.13 0.24 -1.10
CA PRO A 361 -12.87 1.13 -2.22
C PRO A 361 -12.18 2.40 -1.78
N MET A 362 -11.22 2.87 -2.57
CA MET A 362 -10.51 4.12 -2.34
C MET A 362 -10.35 4.91 -3.63
N THR A 363 -10.40 6.24 -3.51
CA THR A 363 -10.14 7.15 -4.63
C THR A 363 -9.21 8.29 -4.23
N ILE A 364 -8.41 8.73 -5.19
CA ILE A 364 -7.70 10.01 -5.16
C ILE A 364 -8.29 10.85 -6.28
N THR A 365 -8.83 12.02 -5.95
CA THR A 365 -9.52 12.88 -6.93
C THR A 365 -8.98 14.31 -6.86
N ASP A 366 -8.83 14.95 -8.02
CA ASP A 366 -8.60 16.40 -8.11
C ASP A 366 -9.86 17.15 -7.64
N ALA A 367 -9.74 17.95 -6.59
CA ALA A 367 -10.86 18.69 -6.01
C ALA A 367 -11.44 19.74 -6.98
N THR A 368 -10.69 20.12 -8.01
CA THR A 368 -11.12 21.08 -9.05
C THR A 368 -11.68 20.41 -10.31
N ASP A 369 -11.38 19.13 -10.54
CA ASP A 369 -11.86 18.35 -11.69
C ASP A 369 -12.11 16.88 -11.30
N PRO A 370 -13.35 16.51 -10.91
CA PRO A 370 -13.69 15.17 -10.47
C PRO A 370 -13.51 14.06 -11.52
N LEU A 371 -13.30 14.41 -12.79
CA LEU A 371 -12.99 13.42 -13.83
C LEU A 371 -11.55 12.92 -13.75
N LYS A 372 -10.66 13.68 -13.11
CA LYS A 372 -9.28 13.29 -12.84
C LYS A 372 -9.24 12.52 -11.53
N LYS A 373 -9.31 11.20 -11.64
CA LYS A 373 -9.31 10.32 -10.47
C LYS A 373 -8.47 9.08 -10.69
N PHE A 374 -7.92 8.60 -9.59
CA PHE A 374 -7.39 7.27 -9.42
C PHE A 374 -8.32 6.48 -8.52
N GLN A 375 -8.48 5.18 -8.81
CA GLN A 375 -9.36 4.30 -8.07
C GLN A 375 -8.67 2.96 -7.84
N THR A 376 -8.82 2.45 -6.63
CA THR A 376 -8.35 1.14 -6.20
C THR A 376 -9.38 0.53 -5.26
N ILE A 377 -9.34 -0.79 -5.12
CA ILE A 377 -10.10 -1.55 -4.13
C ILE A 377 -9.09 -2.41 -3.41
N ILE A 378 -8.98 -2.20 -2.10
CA ILE A 378 -8.25 -3.10 -1.21
C ILE A 378 -9.19 -4.26 -0.91
N LYS A 379 -8.82 -5.47 -1.33
CA LYS A 379 -9.55 -6.72 -1.11
C LYS A 379 -8.87 -7.46 0.01
N ILE A 380 -9.61 -7.79 1.05
CA ILE A 380 -9.07 -8.48 2.22
C ILE A 380 -9.77 -9.83 2.34
N ASP A 381 -9.03 -10.90 2.12
CA ASP A 381 -9.50 -12.25 2.41
C ASP A 381 -9.65 -12.38 3.91
N ALA A 382 -10.82 -12.80 4.36
CA ALA A 382 -11.16 -12.79 5.78
C ALA A 382 -11.88 -14.07 6.20
N THR A 383 -11.79 -14.39 7.49
CA THR A 383 -12.48 -15.52 8.10
C THR A 383 -13.45 -14.97 9.14
N PRO A 384 -14.77 -15.15 8.95
CA PRO A 384 -15.74 -14.83 9.98
C PRO A 384 -15.63 -15.85 11.13
N GLU A 385 -15.72 -15.39 12.37
CA GLU A 385 -15.75 -16.20 13.59
C GLU A 385 -16.64 -15.54 14.66
N VAL A 386 -17.15 -16.35 15.58
CA VAL A 386 -17.85 -15.87 16.78
C VAL A 386 -16.87 -15.88 17.94
N SER A 387 -16.80 -14.78 18.68
CA SER A 387 -15.96 -14.68 19.87
C SER A 387 -16.71 -13.99 21.00
N GLY A 388 -17.24 -14.77 21.93
CA GLY A 388 -18.15 -14.24 22.95
C GLY A 388 -19.46 -13.82 22.29
N SER A 389 -19.89 -12.57 22.53
CA SER A 389 -21.12 -12.02 21.93
C SER A 389 -20.89 -11.27 20.62
N ASP A 390 -19.66 -11.27 20.09
CA ASP A 390 -19.28 -10.47 18.93
C ASP A 390 -19.07 -11.35 17.69
N LEU A 391 -19.46 -10.82 16.51
CA LEU A 391 -19.03 -11.37 15.23
C LEU A 391 -17.72 -10.70 14.85
N ARG A 392 -16.66 -11.50 14.73
CA ARG A 392 -15.32 -11.05 14.33
C ARG A 392 -15.03 -11.52 12.92
N ILE A 393 -14.52 -10.64 12.08
CA ILE A 393 -14.10 -10.95 10.73
C ILE A 393 -12.59 -10.76 10.70
N VAL A 394 -11.89 -11.87 10.90
CA VAL A 394 -10.43 -11.95 11.03
C VAL A 394 -9.80 -11.79 9.66
N LEU A 395 -8.84 -10.87 9.54
CA LEU A 395 -8.28 -10.47 8.26
C LEU A 395 -7.01 -11.29 7.99
N ASN A 396 -6.95 -11.94 6.82
CA ASN A 396 -5.94 -12.94 6.50
C ASN A 396 -4.88 -12.42 5.51
N GLU A 397 -5.32 -12.01 4.32
CA GLU A 397 -4.48 -11.55 3.22
C GLU A 397 -5.08 -10.28 2.61
N LEU A 398 -4.25 -9.33 2.20
CA LEU A 398 -4.69 -8.09 1.56
C LEU A 398 -4.16 -8.05 0.14
N THR A 399 -5.03 -7.81 -0.82
CA THR A 399 -4.71 -7.64 -2.24
C THR A 399 -5.23 -6.29 -2.75
N ALA A 400 -4.46 -5.56 -3.55
CA ALA A 400 -4.93 -4.37 -4.26
C ALA A 400 -4.41 -4.38 -5.70
N GLY A 401 -5.28 -4.51 -6.70
CA GLY A 401 -4.84 -4.67 -8.08
C GLY A 401 -3.91 -5.89 -8.25
N GLU A 402 -2.65 -5.65 -8.59
CA GLU A 402 -1.60 -6.66 -8.79
C GLU A 402 -0.71 -6.88 -7.54
N VAL A 403 -0.92 -6.12 -6.46
CA VAL A 403 -0.08 -6.15 -5.26
C VAL A 403 -0.74 -6.94 -4.14
N ASN A 404 0.05 -7.65 -3.34
CA ASN A 404 -0.42 -8.40 -2.18
C ASN A 404 0.42 -8.13 -0.93
N LEU A 405 -0.21 -8.25 0.23
CA LEU A 405 0.41 -8.07 1.53
C LEU A 405 -0.01 -9.22 2.45
N SER A 406 0.99 -9.87 3.03
CA SER A 406 0.79 -10.98 3.95
C SER A 406 0.27 -10.52 5.32
N ASN A 407 -0.34 -11.44 6.07
CA ASN A 407 -0.99 -11.22 7.37
C ASN A 407 -0.14 -10.41 8.36
N GLU A 408 1.19 -10.62 8.38
CA GLU A 408 2.11 -10.01 9.35
C GLU A 408 2.07 -8.46 9.33
N HIS A 409 1.70 -7.86 8.20
CA HIS A 409 1.71 -6.41 8.02
C HIS A 409 0.31 -5.78 7.92
N ILE A 410 -0.74 -6.60 7.79
CA ILE A 410 -2.13 -6.13 7.64
C ILE A 410 -2.59 -5.33 8.85
N ALA A 411 -2.29 -5.81 10.07
CA ALA A 411 -2.70 -5.13 11.30
C ALA A 411 -2.21 -3.67 11.35
N ASN A 412 -0.96 -3.42 10.95
CA ASN A 412 -0.37 -2.07 10.96
C ASN A 412 -1.00 -1.15 9.90
N VAL A 413 -1.33 -1.68 8.72
CA VAL A 413 -2.02 -0.93 7.67
C VAL A 413 -3.46 -0.57 8.09
N LEU A 414 -4.15 -1.48 8.77
CA LEU A 414 -5.52 -1.23 9.25
C LEU A 414 -5.58 -0.21 10.39
N THR A 415 -4.56 -0.15 11.24
CA THR A 415 -4.42 0.94 12.22
C THR A 415 -4.44 2.32 11.55
N MET A 416 -3.99 2.45 10.28
CA MET A 416 -4.10 3.70 9.52
C MET A 416 -5.54 4.07 9.12
N LEU A 417 -6.41 3.08 8.93
CA LEU A 417 -7.84 3.32 8.68
C LEU A 417 -8.57 3.80 9.95
N GLY A 418 -7.83 3.86 11.06
CA GLY A 418 -8.25 4.36 12.36
C GLY A 418 -8.55 3.20 13.32
N ASP A 419 -7.92 3.25 14.50
CA ASP A 419 -8.41 2.55 15.69
C ASP A 419 -9.80 3.11 16.04
N ASN A 420 -10.80 2.63 15.33
CA ASN A 420 -12.19 2.90 15.60
C ASN A 420 -12.75 1.70 16.36
N GLU A 421 -13.86 1.85 17.08
CA GLU A 421 -14.48 0.74 17.82
C GLU A 421 -14.83 -0.50 16.97
N ILE A 422 -14.75 -0.38 15.64
CA ILE A 422 -15.09 -1.41 14.64
C ILE A 422 -13.88 -2.26 14.24
N ILE A 423 -12.63 -1.78 14.28
CA ILE A 423 -11.45 -2.59 13.91
C ILE A 423 -10.64 -2.82 15.18
N VAL A 424 -10.60 -4.06 15.67
CA VAL A 424 -9.92 -4.43 16.92
C VAL A 424 -9.11 -5.70 16.69
N ASP A 425 -7.83 -5.66 17.03
CA ASP A 425 -6.90 -6.81 16.96
C ASP A 425 -6.89 -7.51 15.58
N GLY A 426 -6.84 -6.73 14.49
CA GLY A 426 -6.78 -7.27 13.12
C GLY A 426 -8.09 -7.90 12.63
N ALA A 427 -9.21 -7.59 13.26
CA ALA A 427 -10.54 -8.03 12.84
C ALA A 427 -11.52 -6.87 12.78
N PHE A 428 -12.47 -6.93 11.84
CA PHE A 428 -13.69 -6.14 11.96
C PHE A 428 -14.58 -6.79 13.03
N VAL A 429 -14.99 -6.03 14.04
CA VAL A 429 -15.78 -6.49 15.16
C VAL A 429 -17.15 -5.83 15.13
N ILE A 430 -18.19 -6.65 14.94
CA ILE A 430 -19.58 -6.25 15.18
C ILE A 430 -19.90 -6.64 16.62
N LYS A 431 -19.88 -5.63 17.50
CA LYS A 431 -20.09 -5.82 18.93
C LYS A 431 -21.53 -6.21 19.25
N ASP A 432 -21.68 -7.03 20.29
CA ASP A 432 -22.97 -7.45 20.84
C ASP A 432 -23.91 -8.04 19.77
N PHE A 433 -23.33 -8.63 18.72
CA PHE A 433 -24.06 -9.25 17.63
C PHE A 433 -24.98 -10.36 18.12
N ASP A 434 -24.46 -11.21 19.01
CA ASP A 434 -25.20 -12.27 19.69
C ASP A 434 -26.33 -11.69 20.56
N GLN A 435 -26.17 -10.51 21.17
CA GLN A 435 -27.27 -9.90 21.96
C GLN A 435 -28.41 -9.37 21.08
N GLN A 436 -28.09 -8.91 19.86
CA GLN A 436 -29.12 -8.52 18.89
C GLN A 436 -29.87 -9.74 18.35
N MET A 437 -29.18 -10.88 18.26
CA MET A 437 -29.75 -12.18 17.92
C MET A 437 -30.50 -12.83 19.09
N ASP A 438 -30.04 -12.66 20.32
CA ASP A 438 -30.71 -13.08 21.56
C ASP A 438 -32.00 -12.32 21.78
N ALA A 439 -32.06 -11.04 21.38
CA ALA A 439 -33.31 -10.29 21.34
C ALA A 439 -34.31 -10.86 20.32
N ALA A 440 -33.82 -11.67 19.37
CA ALA A 440 -34.58 -12.53 18.47
C ALA A 440 -34.56 -14.02 18.90
N GLY A 441 -34.19 -14.29 20.17
CA GLY A 441 -34.16 -15.59 20.85
C GLY A 441 -33.24 -16.66 20.26
N MET A 442 -32.19 -16.25 19.54
CA MET A 442 -31.22 -17.15 18.92
C MET A 442 -29.83 -16.91 19.51
N GLY A 443 -29.19 -17.95 20.05
CA GLY A 443 -27.77 -17.91 20.46
C GLY A 443 -26.86 -18.48 19.36
N ILE A 444 -25.80 -17.78 19.00
CA ILE A 444 -24.90 -18.22 17.93
C ILE A 444 -23.80 -19.14 18.47
N GLU A 445 -23.69 -20.34 17.90
CA GLU A 445 -22.62 -21.29 18.26
C GLU A 445 -21.37 -21.09 17.39
N SER A 446 -21.56 -20.97 16.08
CA SER A 446 -20.45 -20.81 15.14
C SER A 446 -20.93 -20.22 13.80
N VAL A 447 -19.98 -19.84 12.95
CA VAL A 447 -20.25 -19.36 11.59
C VAL A 447 -19.35 -20.09 10.58
N ALA A 448 -19.86 -20.28 9.37
CA ALA A 448 -19.12 -20.85 8.26
C ALA A 448 -19.55 -20.22 6.94
N LEU A 449 -18.67 -20.25 5.95
CA LEU A 449 -19.02 -19.92 4.57
C LEU A 449 -19.47 -21.20 3.86
N VAL A 450 -20.72 -21.21 3.35
CA VAL A 450 -21.31 -22.35 2.63
C VAL A 450 -22.08 -21.81 1.45
N ASN A 451 -21.82 -22.33 0.24
CA ASN A 451 -22.53 -21.95 -1.00
C ASN A 451 -22.66 -20.43 -1.20
N ASP A 452 -21.56 -19.69 -1.01
CA ASP A 452 -21.49 -18.22 -1.13
C ASP A 452 -22.35 -17.44 -0.12
N ASN A 453 -22.83 -18.10 0.94
CA ASN A 453 -23.56 -17.51 2.05
C ASN A 453 -22.80 -17.66 3.38
N LEU A 454 -22.97 -16.68 4.28
CA LEU A 454 -22.54 -16.83 5.66
C LEU A 454 -23.60 -17.62 6.44
N ARG A 455 -23.33 -18.89 6.69
CA ARG A 455 -24.14 -19.76 7.53
C ARG A 455 -23.79 -19.54 9.00
N MET A 456 -24.77 -19.16 9.80
CA MET A 456 -24.63 -19.07 11.25
C MET A 456 -25.37 -20.23 11.90
N TYR A 457 -24.64 -21.07 12.61
CA TYR A 457 -25.20 -22.18 13.38
C TYR A 457 -25.69 -21.65 14.72
N VAL A 458 -26.94 -21.96 15.04
CA VAL A 458 -27.62 -21.44 16.22
C VAL A 458 -28.00 -22.56 17.17
N THR A 459 -27.86 -22.29 18.47
CA THR A 459 -28.36 -23.18 19.51
C THR A 459 -29.78 -22.78 19.88
N LEU A 460 -30.71 -23.73 19.76
CA LEU A 460 -32.07 -23.56 20.27
C LEU A 460 -32.08 -23.77 21.79
N SER A 461 -32.97 -23.06 22.49
CA SER A 461 -33.16 -23.24 23.93
C SER A 461 -33.61 -24.67 24.26
N ASP A 462 -33.05 -25.27 25.32
CA ASP A 462 -33.44 -26.61 25.84
C ASP A 462 -34.93 -26.71 26.20
N ALA A 463 -35.62 -25.58 26.34
CA ALA A 463 -37.06 -25.51 26.60
C ALA A 463 -37.92 -25.76 25.35
N ILE A 464 -37.32 -25.73 24.15
CA ILE A 464 -38.00 -25.85 22.87
C ILE A 464 -38.05 -27.33 22.46
N PRO A 465 -39.23 -27.95 22.29
CA PRO A 465 -39.34 -29.35 21.88
C PRO A 465 -39.05 -29.49 20.38
N LEU A 466 -37.80 -29.80 20.04
CA LEU A 466 -37.35 -29.97 18.64
C LEU A 466 -38.25 -30.91 17.82
N GLN A 467 -38.72 -32.01 18.43
CA GLN A 467 -39.61 -32.96 17.77
C GLN A 467 -40.98 -32.33 17.41
N GLU A 468 -41.52 -31.47 18.27
CA GLU A 468 -42.80 -30.80 18.00
C GLU A 468 -42.66 -29.76 16.89
N ILE A 469 -41.47 -29.14 16.77
CA ILE A 469 -41.14 -28.28 15.62
C ILE A 469 -41.08 -29.10 14.35
N GLN A 470 -40.31 -30.20 14.34
CA GLN A 470 -40.19 -31.07 13.17
C GLN A 470 -41.56 -31.56 12.69
N ASP A 471 -42.39 -32.05 13.61
CA ASP A 471 -43.73 -32.54 13.29
C ASP A 471 -44.63 -31.42 12.70
N ALA A 472 -44.58 -30.21 13.26
CA ALA A 472 -45.36 -29.06 12.77
C ALA A 472 -44.91 -28.59 11.38
N VAL A 473 -43.59 -28.53 11.14
CA VAL A 473 -43.03 -28.13 9.85
C VAL A 473 -43.34 -29.17 8.79
N GLU A 474 -43.17 -30.46 9.08
CA GLU A 474 -43.54 -31.54 8.16
C GLU A 474 -45.04 -31.47 7.80
N ASP A 475 -45.92 -31.18 8.75
CA ASP A 475 -47.36 -31.04 8.51
C ASP A 475 -47.70 -29.86 7.57
N VAL A 476 -46.97 -28.74 7.66
CA VAL A 476 -47.11 -27.60 6.72
C VAL A 476 -46.58 -27.97 5.36
N LEU A 477 -45.37 -28.51 5.30
CA LEU A 477 -44.73 -28.89 4.06
C LEU A 477 -45.58 -29.90 3.28
N ASN A 478 -46.21 -30.87 3.97
CA ASN A 478 -47.16 -31.80 3.35
C ASN A 478 -48.40 -31.12 2.74
N GLN A 479 -48.85 -30.00 3.33
CA GLN A 479 -49.97 -29.20 2.81
C GLN A 479 -49.55 -28.36 1.59
N VAL A 480 -48.40 -27.69 1.69
CA VAL A 480 -47.85 -26.82 0.62
C VAL A 480 -47.43 -27.65 -0.58
N ALA A 481 -46.82 -28.82 -0.39
CA ALA A 481 -46.33 -29.72 -1.44
C ALA A 481 -47.37 -30.08 -2.52
N ASN A 482 -48.66 -29.90 -2.21
CA ASN A 482 -49.78 -30.21 -3.08
C ASN A 482 -50.69 -29.00 -3.38
N ASP A 483 -50.31 -27.79 -2.95
CA ASP A 483 -51.11 -26.59 -3.18
C ASP A 483 -50.79 -25.97 -4.56
N PRO A 484 -51.78 -25.86 -5.47
CA PRO A 484 -51.60 -25.20 -6.77
C PRO A 484 -51.42 -23.67 -6.68
N SER A 485 -51.54 -23.06 -5.50
CA SER A 485 -51.31 -21.63 -5.29
C SER A 485 -49.81 -21.25 -5.32
N TYR A 486 -48.93 -22.20 -4.99
CA TYR A 486 -47.48 -22.03 -4.98
C TYR A 486 -46.82 -22.41 -6.32
N PRO A 487 -45.62 -21.87 -6.62
CA PRO A 487 -44.84 -22.26 -7.79
C PRO A 487 -44.52 -23.77 -7.81
N PRO A 488 -44.60 -24.44 -8.98
CA PRO A 488 -44.26 -25.86 -9.10
C PRO A 488 -42.85 -26.19 -8.60
N GLU A 489 -41.89 -25.30 -8.80
CA GLU A 489 -40.50 -25.46 -8.37
C GLU A 489 -40.40 -25.59 -6.83
N LEU A 490 -41.20 -24.81 -6.09
CA LEU A 490 -41.28 -24.91 -4.62
C LEU A 490 -41.90 -26.24 -4.19
N ASN A 491 -42.99 -26.64 -4.85
CA ASN A 491 -43.68 -27.90 -4.53
C ASN A 491 -42.76 -29.11 -4.79
N ASP A 492 -41.99 -29.09 -5.87
CA ASP A 492 -41.03 -30.15 -6.19
C ASP A 492 -39.93 -30.22 -5.11
N ALA A 493 -39.31 -29.10 -4.75
CA ALA A 493 -38.28 -29.05 -3.70
C ALA A 493 -38.79 -29.50 -2.32
N ILE A 494 -40.02 -29.12 -1.95
CA ILE A 494 -40.64 -29.59 -0.71
C ILE A 494 -40.89 -31.11 -0.75
N ASN A 495 -41.35 -31.65 -1.87
CA ASN A 495 -41.57 -33.09 -2.01
C ASN A 495 -40.26 -33.89 -1.94
N ASP A 496 -39.18 -33.34 -2.49
CA ASP A 496 -37.86 -33.94 -2.42
C ASP A 496 -37.34 -33.94 -0.97
N LEU A 497 -37.46 -32.81 -0.25
CA LEU A 497 -37.14 -32.74 1.19
C LEU A 497 -37.92 -33.75 2.02
N LEU A 498 -39.25 -33.81 1.87
CA LEU A 498 -40.09 -34.77 2.60
C LEU A 498 -39.71 -36.23 2.28
N THR A 499 -39.23 -36.50 1.07
CA THR A 499 -38.76 -37.82 0.67
C THR A 499 -37.44 -38.19 1.34
N GLU A 500 -36.48 -37.26 1.36
CA GLU A 500 -35.16 -37.46 1.98
C GLU A 500 -35.24 -37.56 3.51
N VAL A 501 -36.10 -36.77 4.16
CA VAL A 501 -36.37 -36.86 5.61
C VAL A 501 -36.97 -38.22 5.98
N ALA A 502 -37.84 -38.78 5.13
CA ALA A 502 -38.48 -40.07 5.36
C ALA A 502 -37.56 -41.28 5.05
N ASP A 503 -36.46 -41.10 4.30
CA ASP A 503 -35.51 -42.16 3.95
C ASP A 503 -34.41 -42.29 5.01
N PRO A 504 -34.28 -43.44 5.71
CA PRO A 504 -33.18 -43.69 6.66
C PRO A 504 -31.77 -43.66 6.05
N SER A 505 -31.64 -43.62 4.71
CA SER A 505 -30.37 -43.45 3.98
C SER A 505 -30.36 -42.19 3.11
N GLY A 506 -31.35 -41.31 3.28
CA GLY A 506 -31.44 -40.03 2.60
C GLY A 506 -30.47 -38.99 3.12
N ASP A 507 -30.41 -37.86 2.42
CA ASP A 507 -29.60 -36.70 2.75
C ASP A 507 -30.51 -35.48 2.97
N PRO A 508 -31.20 -35.41 4.12
CA PRO A 508 -32.14 -34.33 4.40
C PRO A 508 -31.45 -32.96 4.48
N GLU A 509 -30.16 -32.91 4.82
CA GLU A 509 -29.40 -31.66 4.82
C GLU A 509 -29.26 -31.11 3.39
N ALA A 510 -28.85 -31.94 2.43
CA ALA A 510 -28.76 -31.53 1.02
C ALA A 510 -30.13 -31.10 0.45
N ALA A 511 -31.21 -31.76 0.84
CA ALA A 511 -32.55 -31.39 0.41
C ALA A 511 -33.08 -30.10 1.05
N VAL A 512 -32.68 -29.82 2.31
CA VAL A 512 -32.91 -28.50 2.92
C VAL A 512 -32.17 -27.44 2.14
N GLU A 513 -30.92 -27.68 1.72
CA GLU A 513 -30.15 -26.72 0.91
C GLU A 513 -30.85 -26.42 -0.43
N GLU A 514 -31.33 -27.46 -1.14
CA GLU A 514 -32.06 -27.28 -2.40
C GLU A 514 -33.40 -26.53 -2.19
N LEU A 515 -34.10 -26.79 -1.09
CA LEU A 515 -35.30 -26.03 -0.73
C LEU A 515 -34.96 -24.55 -0.48
N MET A 516 -33.88 -24.28 0.25
CA MET A 516 -33.44 -22.92 0.56
C MET A 516 -33.10 -22.13 -0.73
N ASP A 517 -32.39 -22.74 -1.67
CA ASP A 517 -32.09 -22.13 -2.98
C ASP A 517 -33.37 -21.75 -3.75
N VAL A 518 -34.38 -22.63 -3.72
CA VAL A 518 -35.67 -22.36 -4.36
C VAL A 518 -36.42 -21.24 -3.64
N LEU A 519 -36.39 -21.21 -2.30
CA LEU A 519 -37.00 -20.16 -1.49
C LEU A 519 -36.42 -18.78 -1.78
N GLU A 520 -35.09 -18.68 -1.92
CA GLU A 520 -34.42 -17.41 -2.26
C GLU A 520 -34.82 -16.89 -3.65
N GLY A 521 -35.17 -17.80 -4.58
CA GLY A 521 -35.66 -17.45 -5.92
C GLY A 521 -37.13 -17.02 -5.98
N LEU A 522 -37.89 -17.15 -4.89
CA LEU A 522 -39.31 -16.76 -4.83
C LEU A 522 -39.51 -15.25 -4.77
N SER A 523 -40.72 -14.79 -5.06
CA SER A 523 -41.09 -13.39 -4.85
C SER A 523 -41.32 -13.10 -3.35
N ASP A 524 -41.11 -11.85 -2.92
CA ASP A 524 -41.38 -11.43 -1.53
C ASP A 524 -42.82 -11.78 -1.08
N GLU A 525 -43.80 -11.74 -2.00
CA GLU A 525 -45.20 -12.10 -1.72
C GLU A 525 -45.37 -13.61 -1.47
N ASP A 526 -44.67 -14.46 -2.24
CA ASP A 526 -44.70 -15.91 -2.08
C ASP A 526 -43.91 -16.37 -0.84
N GLN A 527 -42.75 -15.75 -0.57
CA GLN A 527 -41.98 -15.99 0.65
C GLN A 527 -42.80 -15.61 1.89
N GLN A 528 -43.48 -14.46 1.86
CA GLN A 528 -44.35 -14.03 2.95
C GLN A 528 -45.55 -14.97 3.11
N ALA A 529 -46.17 -15.43 2.03
CA ALA A 529 -47.30 -16.36 2.10
C ALA A 529 -46.89 -17.70 2.73
N LEU A 530 -45.76 -18.28 2.30
CA LEU A 530 -45.21 -19.50 2.90
C LEU A 530 -44.87 -19.28 4.38
N PHE A 531 -44.28 -18.13 4.71
CA PHE A 531 -43.99 -17.75 6.08
C PHE A 531 -45.25 -17.67 6.94
N ASP A 532 -46.31 -17.01 6.45
CA ASP A 532 -47.59 -16.90 7.14
C ASP A 532 -48.25 -18.27 7.37
N ASP A 533 -48.14 -19.19 6.40
CA ASP A 533 -48.64 -20.56 6.53
C ASP A 533 -47.87 -21.38 7.57
N LEU A 534 -46.54 -21.21 7.65
CA LEU A 534 -45.71 -21.79 8.72
C LEU A 534 -46.14 -21.26 10.10
N VAL A 535 -46.27 -19.94 10.24
CA VAL A 535 -46.70 -19.29 11.49
C VAL A 535 -48.07 -19.82 11.93
N ALA A 536 -49.04 -19.90 11.01
CA ALA A 536 -50.39 -20.38 11.31
C ALA A 536 -50.43 -21.85 11.78
N ALA A 537 -49.50 -22.68 11.31
CA ALA A 537 -49.40 -24.06 11.78
C ALA A 537 -48.80 -24.16 13.18
N PHE A 538 -47.82 -23.33 13.51
CA PHE A 538 -47.31 -23.24 14.88
C PHE A 538 -48.39 -22.74 15.86
N GLU A 539 -49.30 -21.84 15.46
CA GLU A 539 -50.46 -21.45 16.29
C GLU A 539 -51.37 -22.65 16.68
N SER A 540 -51.30 -23.77 15.94
CA SER A 540 -52.04 -24.99 16.24
C SER A 540 -51.32 -25.94 17.20
N THR A 541 -50.05 -25.65 17.51
CA THR A 541 -49.24 -26.34 18.52
C THR A 541 -49.28 -25.58 19.85
N ASP A 542 -48.85 -26.21 20.95
CA ASP A 542 -48.68 -25.51 22.25
C ASP A 542 -47.41 -24.61 22.26
N ILE A 543 -46.75 -24.45 21.11
CA ILE A 543 -45.56 -23.63 20.86
C ILE A 543 -45.97 -22.51 19.91
N ASP A 544 -46.03 -21.26 20.37
CA ASP A 544 -46.24 -20.16 19.45
C ASP A 544 -44.93 -19.76 18.76
N TYR A 545 -45.03 -19.01 17.66
CA TYR A 545 -43.86 -18.51 16.94
C TYR A 545 -42.99 -17.62 17.85
N GLU A 546 -43.59 -16.90 18.80
CA GLU A 546 -42.85 -16.08 19.77
C GLU A 546 -42.03 -16.95 20.75
N ASP A 547 -42.51 -18.14 21.12
CA ASP A 547 -41.87 -19.14 21.97
C ASP A 547 -40.72 -19.85 21.24
N LEU A 548 -40.89 -20.10 19.95
CA LEU A 548 -39.91 -20.71 19.03
C LEU A 548 -38.66 -19.84 18.85
N PHE A 549 -38.87 -18.54 18.75
CA PHE A 549 -37.83 -17.53 18.53
C PHE A 549 -37.54 -16.71 19.78
N GLY A 550 -37.99 -17.13 20.97
CA GLY A 550 -37.78 -16.39 22.22
C GLY A 550 -38.11 -14.89 22.14
N LEU A 551 -39.03 -14.48 21.26
CA LEU A 551 -39.43 -13.09 21.04
C LEU A 551 -40.30 -12.67 22.23
N VAL A 552 -39.66 -12.35 23.34
CA VAL A 552 -40.36 -11.80 24.51
C VAL A 552 -41.00 -10.46 24.08
N PRO A 553 -42.26 -10.15 24.45
CA PRO A 553 -42.84 -8.84 24.22
C PRO A 553 -42.06 -7.69 24.89
#